data_AF-A0A5C5RMH4-F1
#
_entry.id   AF-A0A5C5RMH4-F1
#
_cell.length_a   1.000
_cell.length_b   1.000
_cell.length_c   1.000
_cell.angle_alpha   90.00
_cell.angle_beta   90.00
_cell.angle_gamma   90.00
#
_symmetry.space_group_name_H-M   'P 1'
#
loop_
_entity.id
_entity.type
_entity.pdbx_description
1 polymer ?
#
loop_
_entity_poly.entity_id
_entity_poly.type
_entity_poly.pdbx_seq_one_letter_code
_entity_poly.pdbx_strand_id
1 'polypeptide(L)'
;MSSDRKTGAAGAIALVPALVLGALFSILLLGGSDDAASCNPESGSTSSVSIDPNTVPDTTVSGYGHDQLVNAAHIIQAGKDLELGVRDQTIGIMTAMGESSLTVIDYGDAAGPDSRGLFQQRDNGAWG
;
A
#
# COMPACT_ATOMS: atom_id res chain seq x y z
N MET A 1 40.88 -2.10 -57.00
CA MET A 1 40.48 -1.46 -55.73
C MET A 1 39.04 -0.97 -55.83
N SER A 2 38.06 -1.75 -55.36
CA SER A 2 36.80 -1.20 -54.83
C SER A 2 36.01 -2.34 -54.17
N SER A 3 36.39 -2.72 -52.96
CA SER A 3 35.51 -3.49 -52.08
C SER A 3 34.90 -2.56 -51.05
N ASP A 4 33.57 -2.50 -51.11
CA ASP A 4 32.66 -2.45 -49.96
C ASP A 4 32.98 -1.46 -48.83
N ARG A 5 32.67 -0.18 -49.05
CA ARG A 5 32.45 0.79 -47.96
C ARG A 5 30.97 1.05 -47.65
N LYS A 6 30.04 0.50 -48.43
CA LYS A 6 28.59 0.79 -48.30
C LYS A 6 27.91 0.04 -47.14
N THR A 7 28.43 -1.10 -46.72
CA THR A 7 27.82 -1.96 -45.68
C THR A 7 28.01 -1.41 -44.26
N GLY A 8 29.12 -0.73 -43.98
CA GLY A 8 29.40 -0.15 -42.65
C GLY A 8 28.55 1.07 -42.31
N ALA A 9 28.24 1.91 -43.30
CA ALA A 9 27.41 3.10 -43.11
C ALA A 9 25.93 2.76 -42.90
N ALA A 10 25.40 1.76 -43.61
CA ALA A 10 24.02 1.30 -43.45
C ALA A 10 23.79 0.62 -42.08
N GLY A 11 24.78 -0.14 -41.58
CA GLY A 11 24.73 -0.74 -40.24
C GLY A 11 24.71 0.32 -39.13
N ALA A 12 25.50 1.39 -39.26
CA ALA A 12 25.54 2.47 -38.28
C ALA A 12 24.22 3.28 -38.21
N ILE A 13 23.54 3.47 -39.34
CA ILE A 13 22.27 4.24 -39.41
C ILE A 13 21.12 3.54 -38.68
N ALA A 14 21.07 2.21 -38.67
CA ALA A 14 20.03 1.45 -37.97
C ALA A 14 20.40 1.18 -36.49
N LEU A 15 21.69 1.01 -36.19
CA LEU A 15 22.16 0.61 -34.88
C LEU A 15 22.11 1.75 -33.85
N VAL A 16 22.33 3.00 -34.30
CA VAL A 16 22.21 4.19 -33.44
C VAL A 16 20.78 4.40 -32.92
N PRO A 17 19.72 4.48 -33.78
CA PRO A 17 18.36 4.62 -33.28
C PRO A 17 17.90 3.40 -32.47
N ALA A 18 18.34 2.18 -32.81
CA ALA A 18 18.03 1.00 -32.01
C ALA A 18 18.65 1.06 -30.60
N LEU A 19 19.87 1.56 -30.47
CA LEU A 19 20.54 1.71 -29.18
C LEU A 19 19.91 2.85 -28.36
N VAL A 20 19.50 3.95 -28.99
CA VAL A 20 18.76 5.04 -28.34
C VAL A 20 17.39 4.55 -27.85
N LEU A 21 16.63 3.85 -28.69
CA LEU A 21 15.35 3.26 -28.30
C LEU A 21 15.52 2.21 -27.19
N GLY A 22 16.54 1.36 -27.28
CA GLY A 22 16.87 0.37 -26.24
C GLY A 22 17.25 1.02 -24.92
N ALA A 23 18.03 2.10 -24.95
CA ALA A 23 18.39 2.88 -23.75
C ALA A 23 17.17 3.57 -23.15
N LEU A 24 16.33 4.21 -23.97
CA LEU A 24 15.08 4.83 -23.52
C LEU A 24 14.13 3.80 -22.91
N PHE A 25 13.99 2.63 -23.53
CA PHE A 25 13.16 1.54 -23.02
C PHE A 25 13.72 0.96 -21.71
N SER A 26 15.05 0.85 -21.59
CA SER A 26 15.70 0.41 -20.35
C SER A 26 15.53 1.43 -19.23
N ILE A 27 15.61 2.73 -19.52
CA ILE A 27 15.35 3.81 -18.56
C ILE A 27 13.87 3.80 -18.14
N LEU A 28 12.95 3.55 -19.07
CA LEU A 28 11.52 3.43 -18.76
C LEU A 28 11.21 2.20 -17.90
N LEU A 29 11.92 1.09 -18.09
CA LEU A 29 11.68 -0.15 -17.35
C LEU A 29 12.42 -0.23 -16.01
N LEU A 30 13.64 0.31 -15.91
CA LEU A 30 14.51 0.18 -14.73
C LEU A 30 14.84 1.52 -14.06
N GLY A 31 14.50 2.66 -14.67
CA GLY A 31 14.89 4.00 -14.21
C GLY A 31 13.83 4.72 -13.38
N GLY A 32 12.80 4.03 -12.90
CA GLY A 32 11.90 4.59 -11.90
C GLY A 32 12.66 4.83 -10.59
N SER A 33 12.59 6.03 -10.02
CA SER A 33 13.15 6.29 -8.71
C SER A 33 12.27 5.66 -7.62
N ASP A 34 12.89 4.96 -6.67
CA ASP A 34 12.24 4.31 -5.52
C ASP A 34 11.70 5.31 -4.48
N ASP A 35 11.48 6.58 -4.84
CA ASP A 35 11.00 7.61 -3.89
C ASP A 35 9.65 7.21 -3.26
N ALA A 36 8.83 6.47 -4.02
CA ALA A 36 7.57 5.89 -3.55
C ALA A 36 7.74 4.77 -2.50
N ALA A 37 8.92 4.14 -2.39
CA ALA A 37 9.19 3.08 -1.43
C ALA A 37 9.33 3.60 0.00
N SER A 38 9.68 4.88 0.20
CA SER A 38 9.84 5.45 1.55
C SER A 38 8.54 5.54 2.35
N CYS A 39 7.41 5.70 1.65
CA CYS A 39 6.08 5.79 2.26
C CYS A 39 5.35 4.44 2.29
N ASN A 40 5.91 3.40 1.67
CA ASN A 40 5.26 2.10 1.57
C ASN A 40 5.99 1.09 2.46
N PRO A 41 5.28 0.36 3.35
CA PRO A 41 5.88 -0.79 4.00
C PRO A 41 6.35 -1.80 2.94
N GLU A 42 7.52 -2.38 3.20
CA GLU A 42 8.22 -3.27 2.26
C GLU A 42 7.24 -4.34 1.72
N SER A 43 7.04 -4.35 0.39
CA SER A 43 6.03 -5.20 -0.23
C SER A 43 6.42 -6.67 -0.09
N GLY A 44 5.52 -7.48 0.47
CA GLY A 44 5.76 -8.91 0.70
C GLY A 44 6.51 -9.24 1.98
N SER A 45 6.77 -8.26 2.87
CA SER A 45 7.27 -8.56 4.20
C SER A 45 6.16 -9.21 5.04
N THR A 46 6.34 -10.49 5.38
CA THR A 46 5.52 -11.20 6.39
C THR A 46 5.78 -10.68 7.80
N SER A 47 6.73 -9.75 7.96
CA SER A 47 7.00 -9.10 9.22
C SER A 47 5.78 -8.26 9.59
N SER A 48 5.11 -8.64 10.66
CA SER A 48 4.03 -7.88 11.28
C SER A 48 4.59 -7.05 12.43
N VAL A 49 3.91 -5.96 12.79
CA VAL A 49 4.19 -5.25 14.04
C VAL A 49 3.22 -5.77 15.11
N SER A 50 3.65 -5.80 16.36
CA SER A 50 2.79 -6.08 17.51
C SER A 50 2.91 -4.94 18.52
N ILE A 51 1.77 -4.54 19.06
CA ILE A 51 1.63 -3.51 20.09
C ILE A 51 0.63 -4.06 21.10
N ASP A 52 0.96 -4.01 22.39
CA ASP A 52 0.00 -4.36 23.45
C ASP A 52 -0.99 -3.19 23.60
N PRO A 53 -2.30 -3.39 23.33
CA PRO A 53 -3.30 -2.34 23.46
C PRO A 53 -3.37 -1.71 24.86
N ASN A 54 -2.97 -2.44 25.91
CA ASN A 54 -2.95 -1.93 27.28
C ASN A 54 -1.77 -0.98 27.58
N THR A 55 -0.82 -0.87 26.65
CA THR A 55 0.38 -0.05 26.78
C THR A 55 0.37 1.19 25.90
N VAL A 56 -0.73 1.42 25.17
CA VAL A 56 -0.89 2.61 24.33
C VAL A 56 -0.84 3.87 25.23
N PRO A 57 0.03 4.85 24.95
CA PRO A 57 0.09 6.07 25.74
C PRO A 57 -1.22 6.87 25.67
N ASP A 58 -1.59 7.51 26.76
CA ASP A 58 -2.67 8.50 26.78
C ASP A 58 -2.17 9.80 26.13
N THR A 59 -2.36 9.90 24.82
CA THR A 59 -1.92 11.03 24.00
C THR A 59 -2.83 11.21 22.78
N THR A 60 -2.64 12.31 22.07
CA THR A 60 -3.28 12.57 20.78
C THR A 60 -2.24 12.56 19.68
N VAL A 61 -2.54 11.85 18.59
CA VAL A 61 -1.71 11.83 17.37
C VAL A 61 -2.56 12.28 16.20
N SER A 62 -2.20 13.41 15.58
CA SER A 62 -2.87 13.92 14.37
C SER A 62 -4.41 14.02 14.48
N GLY A 63 -4.93 14.34 15.67
CA GLY A 63 -6.37 14.45 15.91
C GLY A 63 -7.06 13.16 16.38
N TYR A 64 -6.35 12.03 16.45
CA TYR A 64 -6.84 10.79 17.06
C TYR A 64 -6.46 10.73 18.54
N GLY A 65 -7.47 10.59 19.41
CA GLY A 65 -7.29 10.46 20.86
C GLY A 65 -6.95 9.03 21.30
N HIS A 66 -6.72 8.86 22.61
CA HIS A 66 -6.28 7.60 23.20
C HIS A 66 -7.15 6.40 22.80
N ASP A 67 -8.48 6.49 22.92
CA ASP A 67 -9.39 5.38 22.57
C ASP A 67 -9.26 4.94 21.11
N GLN A 68 -9.07 5.88 20.19
CA GLN A 68 -8.87 5.60 18.76
C GLN A 68 -7.51 4.93 18.52
N LEU A 69 -6.48 5.33 19.27
CA LEU A 69 -5.15 4.71 19.21
C LEU A 69 -5.17 3.29 19.80
N VAL A 70 -5.94 3.05 20.86
CA VAL A 70 -6.18 1.71 21.43
C VAL A 70 -6.91 0.83 20.40
N ASN A 71 -7.94 1.34 19.74
CA ASN A 71 -8.62 0.62 18.66
C ASN A 71 -7.66 0.30 17.49
N ALA A 72 -6.78 1.22 17.11
CA ALA A 72 -5.75 0.96 16.10
C ALA A 72 -4.77 -0.14 16.54
N ALA A 73 -4.35 -0.15 17.82
CA ALA A 73 -3.53 -1.22 18.37
C ALA A 73 -4.22 -2.59 18.32
N HIS A 74 -5.53 -2.65 18.56
CA HIS A 74 -6.31 -3.87 18.38
C HIS A 74 -6.33 -4.36 16.93
N ILE A 75 -6.44 -3.47 15.94
CA ILE A 75 -6.35 -3.84 14.51
C ILE A 75 -4.97 -4.43 14.18
N ILE A 76 -3.89 -3.80 14.66
CA ILE A 76 -2.52 -4.30 14.48
C ILE A 76 -2.37 -5.70 15.08
N GLN A 77 -2.83 -5.88 16.31
CA GLN A 77 -2.73 -7.14 17.02
C GLN A 77 -3.53 -8.24 16.31
N ALA A 78 -4.75 -7.96 15.86
CA ALA A 78 -5.56 -8.89 15.07
C ALA A 78 -4.88 -9.25 13.74
N GLY A 79 -4.31 -8.27 13.03
CA GLY A 79 -3.56 -8.52 11.80
C GLY A 79 -2.33 -9.41 12.04
N LYS A 80 -1.60 -9.18 13.14
CA LYS A 80 -0.48 -10.05 13.53
C LYS A 80 -0.96 -11.47 13.82
N ASP A 81 -2.09 -11.64 14.52
CA ASP A 81 -2.61 -12.97 14.89
C ASP A 81 -3.12 -13.74 13.66
N LEU A 82 -3.42 -13.04 12.57
CA LEU A 82 -3.71 -13.57 11.24
C LEU A 82 -2.46 -13.72 10.34
N GLU A 83 -1.26 -13.51 10.88
CA GLU A 83 0.02 -13.56 10.16
C GLU A 83 0.11 -12.56 8.98
N LEU A 84 -0.64 -11.45 9.07
CA LEU A 84 -0.66 -10.40 8.06
C LEU A 84 0.50 -9.42 8.26
N GLY A 85 1.15 -9.02 7.16
CA GLY A 85 2.33 -8.14 7.20
C GLY A 85 1.97 -6.70 7.56
N VAL A 86 3.00 -5.86 7.78
CA VAL A 86 2.82 -4.42 8.09
C VAL A 86 1.91 -3.73 7.08
N ARG A 87 2.04 -4.07 5.79
CA ARG A 87 1.19 -3.51 4.73
C ARG A 87 -0.29 -3.76 4.98
N ASP A 88 -0.64 -4.98 5.33
CA ASP A 88 -2.04 -5.38 5.54
C ASP A 88 -2.60 -4.77 6.83
N GLN A 89 -1.79 -4.71 7.90
CA GLN A 89 -2.14 -3.99 9.13
C GLN A 89 -2.39 -2.50 8.86
N THR A 90 -1.54 -1.88 8.03
CA THR A 90 -1.68 -0.47 7.65
C THR A 90 -2.95 -0.25 6.85
N ILE A 91 -3.27 -1.14 5.91
CA ILE A 91 -4.55 -1.11 5.17
C ILE A 91 -5.73 -1.22 6.14
N GLY A 92 -5.68 -2.15 7.09
CA GLY A 92 -6.73 -2.28 8.11
C GLY A 92 -6.94 -0.99 8.89
N ILE A 93 -5.87 -0.33 9.34
CA ILE A 93 -5.98 0.96 10.02
C ILE A 93 -6.57 2.03 9.10
N MET A 94 -6.07 2.16 7.87
CA MET A 94 -6.57 3.14 6.89
C MET A 94 -8.05 2.94 6.58
N THR A 95 -8.50 1.69 6.45
CA THR A 95 -9.92 1.37 6.26
C THR A 95 -10.73 1.80 7.48
N ALA A 96 -10.31 1.44 8.70
CA ALA A 96 -11.04 1.85 9.90
C ALA A 96 -11.04 3.37 10.12
N MET A 97 -9.98 4.08 9.71
CA MET A 97 -9.97 5.54 9.68
C MET A 97 -11.04 6.10 8.73
N GLY A 98 -11.19 5.52 7.54
CA GLY A 98 -12.18 5.95 6.55
C GLY A 98 -13.62 5.61 6.93
N GLU A 99 -13.85 4.42 7.48
CA GLU A 99 -15.19 3.92 7.79
C GLU A 99 -15.75 4.49 9.10
N SER A 100 -14.90 4.65 10.13
CA SER A 100 -15.37 4.96 11.49
C SER A 100 -14.52 5.98 12.24
N SER A 101 -13.49 6.55 11.60
CA SER A 101 -12.48 7.36 12.29
C SER A 101 -11.89 6.62 13.50
N LEU A 102 -11.66 5.30 13.38
CA LEU A 102 -11.16 4.42 14.46
C LEU A 102 -12.06 4.38 15.71
N THR A 103 -13.37 4.62 15.54
CA THR A 103 -14.35 4.57 16.63
C THR A 103 -15.22 3.32 16.46
N VAL A 104 -15.57 2.65 17.56
CA VAL A 104 -16.54 1.55 17.51
C VAL A 104 -17.94 2.15 17.41
N ILE A 105 -18.55 2.08 16.22
CA ILE A 105 -19.88 2.66 15.95
C ILE A 105 -20.93 1.55 15.96
N ASP A 106 -22.02 1.75 16.71
CA ASP A 106 -23.11 0.78 16.87
C ASP A 106 -24.27 0.99 15.87
N TYR A 107 -24.04 1.77 14.81
CA TYR A 107 -25.03 2.06 13.78
C TYR A 107 -24.38 2.27 12.40
N GLY A 108 -25.17 2.10 11.35
CA GLY A 108 -24.80 2.41 9.98
C GLY A 108 -25.62 3.57 9.41
N ASP A 109 -25.37 3.91 8.15
CA ASP A 109 -26.05 5.00 7.47
C ASP A 109 -27.37 4.54 6.78
N ALA A 110 -27.97 5.42 5.98
CA ALA A 110 -29.21 5.10 5.27
C ALA A 110 -29.05 3.98 4.22
N ALA A 111 -27.86 3.83 3.62
CA ALA A 111 -27.57 2.80 2.63
C ALA A 111 -27.30 1.45 3.30
N GLY A 112 -26.73 1.46 4.51
CA GLY A 112 -26.44 0.27 5.29
C GLY A 112 -26.71 0.42 6.79
N PRO A 113 -27.98 0.47 7.22
CA PRO A 113 -28.34 0.75 8.62
C PRO A 113 -27.92 -0.34 9.61
N ASP A 114 -27.57 -1.52 9.10
CA ASP A 114 -27.07 -2.69 9.80
C ASP A 114 -25.53 -2.76 9.92
N SER A 115 -24.79 -1.84 9.30
CA SER A 115 -23.31 -1.79 9.42
C SER A 115 -22.86 -1.46 10.85
N ARG A 116 -21.81 -2.14 11.36
CA ARG A 116 -21.30 -1.95 12.74
C ARG A 116 -19.77 -1.96 12.83
N GLY A 117 -19.27 -1.36 13.91
CA GLY A 117 -17.89 -1.46 14.38
C GLY A 117 -16.88 -0.67 13.56
N LEU A 118 -15.59 -0.96 13.78
CA LEU A 118 -14.48 -0.19 13.21
C LEU A 118 -14.46 -0.18 11.67
N PHE A 119 -14.95 -1.25 11.06
CA PHE A 119 -14.93 -1.48 9.62
C PHE A 119 -16.32 -1.33 8.97
N GLN A 120 -17.33 -0.89 9.72
CA GLN A 120 -18.71 -0.78 9.25
C GLN A 120 -19.20 -2.06 8.52
N GLN A 121 -18.83 -3.23 9.05
CA GLN A 121 -19.17 -4.53 8.49
C GLN A 121 -20.68 -4.78 8.59
N ARG A 122 -21.24 -5.37 7.53
CA ARG A 122 -22.64 -5.80 7.49
C ARG A 122 -22.74 -7.24 7.96
N ASP A 123 -23.70 -7.53 8.83
CA ASP A 123 -23.95 -8.88 9.37
C ASP A 123 -25.01 -9.67 8.56
N ASN A 124 -25.53 -9.10 7.46
CA ASN A 124 -26.57 -9.75 6.66
C ASN A 124 -26.05 -10.57 5.47
N GLY A 125 -24.73 -10.65 5.29
CA GLY A 125 -24.13 -11.35 4.15
C GLY A 125 -24.51 -10.80 2.77
N ALA A 126 -25.11 -9.61 2.69
CA ALA A 126 -25.63 -9.04 1.44
C ALA A 126 -24.55 -8.49 0.49
N TRP A 127 -23.27 -8.78 0.77
CA TRP A 127 -22.17 -8.59 -0.18
C TRP A 127 -21.96 -9.91 -0.94
N GLY A 128 -22.92 -10.20 -1.83
CA GLY A 128 -23.00 -11.42 -2.65
C GLY A 128 -24.26 -11.43 -3.49
#